data_AF-A0A7W8HRT0-F1
#
_entry.id   AF-A0A7W8HRT0-F1
#
_cell.length_a   1.000
_cell.length_b   1.000
_cell.length_c   1.000
_cell.angle_alpha   90.00
_cell.angle_beta   90.00
_cell.angle_gamma   90.00
#
_symmetry.space_group_name_H-M   'P 1'
#
loop_
_entity.id
_entity.type
_entity.pdbx_description
1 polymer ?
#
loop_
_entity_poly.entity_id
_entity_poly.type
_entity_poly.pdbx_seq_one_letter_code
_entity_poly.pdbx_strand_id
1 'polypeptide(L)'
;MPTLLSRYATPFTTGLFLVSLISGIALFFHYGTAAFRGMHEWLSVVLILPFLLHVWRNWRPFLAYFKRLPMALSLAACLIAGLVFAWPAITGSASGAGGNPAFAMINVVAAGTPSQVAPLLGKTDIDLVSALKQAGFTAAEATKPLSQIATDSGKNTMELMATLSAQKAK
;
A
#
# COMPACT_ATOMS: atom_id res chain seq x y z
N MET A 1 -13.75 -16.28 -39.91
CA MET A 1 -12.33 -15.87 -40.07
C MET A 1 -11.74 -15.42 -38.73
N PRO A 2 -10.96 -16.24 -37.99
CA PRO A 2 -10.23 -15.73 -36.82
C PRO A 2 -8.71 -15.91 -37.03
N THR A 3 -8.13 -15.25 -38.03
CA THR A 3 -6.75 -15.59 -38.48
C THR A 3 -5.73 -14.45 -38.38
N LEU A 4 -6.13 -13.21 -38.09
CA LEU A 4 -5.18 -12.09 -37.94
C LEU A 4 -4.97 -11.71 -36.47
N LEU A 5 -6.01 -11.25 -35.76
CA LEU A 5 -5.97 -10.95 -34.31
C LEU A 5 -5.39 -12.12 -33.48
N SER A 6 -5.76 -13.32 -33.90
CA SER A 6 -5.39 -14.62 -33.36
C SER A 6 -3.89 -14.94 -33.44
N ARG A 7 -3.23 -14.50 -34.53
CA ARG A 7 -1.82 -14.77 -34.83
C ARG A 7 -0.89 -13.73 -34.19
N TYR A 8 -1.40 -12.52 -33.94
CA TYR A 8 -0.65 -11.44 -33.31
C TYR A 8 -0.86 -11.33 -31.79
N ALA A 9 -1.92 -11.90 -31.22
CA ALA A 9 -2.17 -11.85 -29.77
C ALA A 9 -1.03 -12.46 -28.94
N THR A 10 -0.54 -13.64 -29.30
CA THR A 10 0.56 -14.31 -28.60
C THR A 10 1.89 -13.55 -28.69
N PRO A 11 2.39 -13.15 -29.88
CA PRO A 11 3.64 -12.39 -29.96
C PRO A 11 3.54 -11.00 -29.33
N PHE A 12 2.37 -10.32 -29.36
CA PHE A 12 2.18 -9.08 -28.61
C PHE A 12 2.20 -9.30 -27.09
N THR A 13 1.54 -10.35 -26.60
CA THR A 13 1.55 -10.68 -25.16
C THR A 13 2.98 -10.99 -24.72
N THR A 14 3.70 -11.85 -25.45
CA THR A 14 5.09 -12.20 -25.13
C THR A 14 6.02 -11.00 -25.23
N GLY A 15 5.90 -10.17 -26.27
CA GLY A 15 6.74 -8.99 -26.46
C GLY A 15 6.53 -7.93 -25.38
N LEU A 16 5.27 -7.54 -25.14
CA LEU A 16 4.95 -6.55 -24.10
C LEU A 16 5.26 -7.08 -22.70
N PHE A 17 5.04 -8.38 -22.44
CA PHE A 17 5.42 -9.01 -21.17
C PHE A 17 6.93 -8.97 -20.97
N LEU A 18 7.72 -9.28 -21.99
CA LEU A 18 9.18 -9.28 -21.90
C LEU A 18 9.74 -7.88 -21.64
N VAL A 19 9.20 -6.85 -22.32
CA VAL A 19 9.58 -5.45 -22.07
C VAL A 19 9.14 -4.99 -20.67
N SER A 20 7.94 -5.37 -20.22
CA SER A 20 7.47 -5.09 -18.86
C SER A 20 8.32 -5.79 -17.80
N LEU A 21 8.72 -7.04 -18.03
CA LEU A 21 9.59 -7.80 -17.14
C LEU A 21 10.98 -7.16 -17.01
N ILE A 22 11.60 -6.78 -18.13
CA ILE A 22 12.92 -6.13 -18.13
C ILE A 22 12.86 -4.78 -17.41
N SER A 23 11.81 -3.98 -17.64
CA SER A 23 11.63 -2.70 -16.94
C SER A 23 11.37 -2.90 -15.44
N GLY A 24 10.62 -3.93 -15.04
CA GLY A 24 10.39 -4.28 -13.64
C GLY A 24 11.70 -4.69 -12.92
N ILE A 25 12.55 -5.49 -13.56
CA ILE A 25 13.86 -5.86 -13.03
C ILE A 25 14.77 -4.62 -12.90
N ALA A 26 14.79 -3.74 -13.92
CA ALA A 26 15.56 -2.50 -13.86
C ALA A 26 15.13 -1.59 -12.71
N LEU A 27 13.82 -1.48 -12.45
CA LEU A 27 13.29 -0.73 -11.32
C LEU A 27 13.65 -1.35 -9.97
N PHE A 28 13.67 -2.67 -9.86
CA PHE A 28 14.10 -3.37 -8.65
C PHE A 28 15.55 -3.01 -8.27
N PHE A 29 16.45 -2.95 -9.25
CA PHE A 29 17.84 -2.54 -9.06
C PHE A 29 18.04 -1.01 -9.03
N HIS A 30 16.96 -0.22 -8.98
CA HIS A 30 16.99 1.25 -8.95
C HIS A 30 17.73 1.88 -10.15
N TYR A 31 17.81 1.16 -11.27
CA TYR A 31 18.47 1.65 -12.47
C TYR A 31 17.49 2.54 -13.27
N GLY A 32 17.81 3.84 -13.46
CA GLY A 32 17.01 4.76 -14.27
C GLY A 32 15.55 4.97 -13.81
N THR A 33 15.34 5.04 -12.49
CA THR A 33 14.04 4.99 -11.81
C THR A 33 12.95 5.91 -12.36
N ALA A 34 13.26 7.12 -12.82
CA ALA A 34 12.23 8.05 -13.29
C ALA A 34 11.61 7.64 -14.64
N ALA A 35 12.45 7.31 -15.64
CA ALA A 35 11.99 6.96 -16.98
C ALA A 35 11.40 5.56 -17.04
N PHE A 36 12.04 4.58 -16.38
CA PHE A 36 11.56 3.20 -16.37
C PHE A 36 10.27 3.04 -15.58
N ARG A 37 10.01 3.88 -14.56
CA ARG A 37 8.78 3.79 -13.75
C ARG A 37 7.56 4.20 -14.55
N GLY A 38 7.61 5.34 -15.22
CA GLY A 38 6.52 5.77 -16.11
C GLY A 38 6.27 4.76 -17.23
N MET A 39 7.35 4.25 -17.84
CA MET A 39 7.23 3.23 -18.88
C MET A 39 6.61 1.92 -18.36
N HIS A 40 7.00 1.44 -17.17
CA HIS A 40 6.51 0.21 -16.57
C HIS A 40 5.03 0.30 -16.15
N GLU A 41 4.63 1.45 -15.59
CA GLU A 41 3.23 1.71 -15.20
C GLU A 41 2.31 1.68 -16.44
N TRP A 42 2.67 2.41 -17.51
CA TRP A 42 1.87 2.43 -18.75
C TRP A 42 1.92 1.12 -19.53
N LEU A 43 3.10 0.48 -19.63
CA LEU A 43 3.23 -0.83 -20.28
C LEU A 43 2.36 -1.89 -19.60
N SER A 44 2.28 -1.86 -18.27
CA SER A 44 1.46 -2.82 -17.51
C SER A 44 -0.02 -2.64 -17.79
N VAL A 45 -0.50 -1.39 -17.93
CA VAL A 45 -1.89 -1.12 -18.30
C VAL A 45 -2.18 -1.58 -19.74
N VAL A 46 -1.28 -1.29 -20.68
CA VAL A 46 -1.43 -1.70 -22.09
C VAL A 46 -1.37 -3.23 -22.26
N LEU A 47 -0.58 -3.92 -21.43
CA LEU A 47 -0.43 -5.38 -21.43
C LEU A 47 -1.72 -6.12 -21.05
N ILE A 48 -2.64 -5.48 -20.32
CA ILE A 48 -3.93 -6.10 -19.91
C ILE A 48 -4.76 -6.50 -21.13
N LEU A 49 -4.79 -5.68 -22.18
CA LEU A 49 -5.59 -5.94 -23.39
C LEU A 49 -5.20 -7.24 -24.12
N PRO A 50 -3.92 -7.44 -24.53
CA PRO A 50 -3.50 -8.68 -25.19
C PRO A 50 -3.54 -9.88 -24.22
N PHE A 51 -3.29 -9.66 -22.92
CA PHE A 51 -3.40 -10.71 -21.91
C PHE A 51 -4.84 -11.26 -21.78
N LEU A 52 -5.83 -10.37 -21.64
CA LEU A 52 -7.24 -10.77 -21.59
C LEU A 52 -7.67 -11.49 -22.88
N LEU A 53 -7.22 -11.00 -24.04
CA LEU A 53 -7.48 -11.66 -25.32
C LEU A 53 -6.84 -13.05 -25.41
N HIS A 54 -5.62 -13.22 -24.89
CA HIS A 54 -4.93 -14.51 -24.83
C HIS A 54 -5.66 -15.50 -23.91
N VAL A 55 -6.09 -15.05 -22.72
CA VAL A 55 -6.81 -15.87 -21.74
C VAL A 55 -8.21 -16.24 -22.25
N TRP A 56 -8.97 -15.28 -22.81
CA TRP A 56 -10.30 -15.55 -23.36
C TRP A 56 -10.24 -16.58 -24.50
N ARG A 57 -9.22 -16.49 -25.36
CA ARG A 57 -9.09 -17.43 -26.47
C ARG A 57 -8.58 -18.81 -26.05
N ASN A 58 -7.77 -18.88 -25.00
CA ASN A 58 -7.25 -20.12 -24.41
C ASN A 58 -8.04 -20.55 -23.16
N TRP A 59 -9.30 -20.13 -23.03
CA TRP A 59 -10.12 -20.33 -21.83
C TRP A 59 -10.29 -21.81 -21.44
N ARG A 60 -10.45 -22.69 -22.44
CA ARG A 60 -10.60 -24.15 -22.22
C ARG A 60 -9.32 -24.80 -21.67
N PRO A 61 -8.13 -24.63 -22.29
CA PRO A 61 -6.86 -25.05 -21.69
C PRO A 61 -6.59 -24.41 -20.33
N PHE A 62 -6.88 -23.12 -20.17
CA PHE A 62 -6.68 -22.38 -18.93
C PHE A 62 -7.44 -23.02 -17.76
N LEU A 63 -8.74 -23.29 -17.93
CA LEU A 63 -9.54 -24.00 -16.92
C LEU A 63 -9.09 -25.44 -16.68
N ALA A 64 -8.49 -26.10 -17.68
CA ALA A 64 -7.97 -27.46 -17.53
C ALA A 64 -6.74 -27.52 -16.59
N TYR A 65 -5.94 -26.44 -16.49
CA TYR A 65 -4.83 -26.38 -15.53
C TYR A 65 -5.32 -26.37 -14.07
N PHE A 66 -6.45 -25.72 -13.77
CA PHE A 66 -7.01 -25.69 -12.41
C PHE A 66 -7.52 -27.06 -11.92
N LYS A 67 -7.70 -28.02 -12.84
CA LYS A 67 -8.04 -29.41 -12.48
C LYS A 67 -6.85 -30.20 -11.92
N ARG A 68 -5.63 -29.66 -11.99
CA ARG A 68 -4.40 -30.33 -11.57
C ARG A 68 -3.87 -29.72 -10.28
N LEU A 69 -3.64 -30.57 -9.28
CA LEU A 69 -3.06 -30.22 -7.96
C LEU A 69 -1.82 -29.32 -8.02
N PRO A 70 -0.85 -29.54 -8.94
CA PRO A 70 0.34 -28.68 -9.04
C PRO A 70 0.02 -27.19 -9.26
N MET A 71 -1.03 -26.85 -10.03
CA MET A 71 -1.40 -25.46 -10.25
C MET A 71 -1.91 -24.81 -8.96
N ALA A 72 -2.77 -25.53 -8.23
CA ALA A 72 -3.30 -25.05 -6.96
C ALA A 72 -2.18 -24.85 -5.92
N LEU A 73 -1.21 -25.77 -5.86
CA LEU A 73 -0.05 -25.66 -4.98
C LEU A 73 0.84 -24.47 -5.36
N SER A 74 1.13 -24.25 -6.64
CA SER A 74 1.90 -23.08 -7.09
C SER A 74 1.18 -21.77 -6.78
N LEU A 75 -0.15 -21.72 -6.99
CA LEU A 75 -0.93 -20.51 -6.69
C LEU A 75 -0.96 -20.23 -5.18
N ALA A 76 -1.14 -21.27 -4.36
CA ALA A 76 -1.10 -21.17 -2.90
C ALA A 76 0.28 -20.70 -2.43
N ALA A 77 1.37 -21.24 -2.98
CA ALA A 77 2.73 -20.82 -2.64
C ALA A 77 2.98 -19.35 -3.01
N CYS A 78 2.58 -18.92 -4.21
CA CYS A 78 2.68 -17.51 -4.63
C CYS A 78 1.85 -16.59 -3.73
N LEU A 79 0.64 -17.00 -3.36
CA LEU A 79 -0.23 -16.22 -2.48
C LEU A 79 0.38 -16.10 -1.07
N ILE A 80 0.88 -17.20 -0.51
CA ILE A 80 1.57 -17.20 0.80
C ILE A 80 2.79 -16.29 0.74
N ALA A 81 3.63 -16.40 -0.29
CA ALA A 81 4.79 -15.53 -0.46
C ALA A 81 4.38 -14.05 -0.55
N GLY A 82 3.35 -13.74 -1.34
CA GLY A 82 2.80 -12.39 -1.45
C GLY A 82 2.28 -11.87 -0.11
N LEU A 83 1.57 -12.70 0.66
CA LEU A 83 1.09 -12.36 1.99
C LEU A 83 2.23 -12.13 2.98
N VAL A 84 3.30 -12.92 2.95
CA VAL A 84 4.49 -12.71 3.79
C VAL A 84 5.15 -11.37 3.50
N PHE A 85 5.30 -11.00 2.23
CA PHE A 85 5.85 -9.70 1.83
C PHE A 85 4.91 -8.53 2.17
N ALA A 86 3.60 -8.72 2.01
CA ALA A 86 2.61 -7.71 2.34
C ALA A 86 2.31 -7.61 3.85
N TRP A 87 2.69 -8.62 4.64
CA TRP A 87 2.37 -8.73 6.07
C TRP A 87 2.75 -7.47 6.85
N PRO A 88 3.97 -6.91 6.74
CA PRO A 88 4.34 -5.71 7.51
C PRO A 88 3.53 -4.47 7.12
N ALA A 89 3.09 -4.37 5.86
CA ALA A 89 2.23 -3.29 5.39
C ALA A 89 0.79 -3.45 5.90
N ILE A 90 0.29 -4.68 5.97
CA ILE A 90 -1.06 -5.01 6.46
C ILE A 90 -1.14 -4.86 7.99
N THR A 91 -0.12 -5.29 8.73
CA THR A 91 -0.10 -5.25 10.20
C THR A 91 0.42 -3.94 10.79
N GLY A 92 0.77 -2.96 9.93
CA GLY A 92 1.35 -1.68 10.36
C GLY A 92 2.72 -1.83 11.06
N SER A 93 3.34 -3.01 10.97
CA SER A 93 4.65 -3.32 11.59
C SER A 93 5.82 -2.92 10.70
N ALA A 94 5.58 -2.11 9.67
CA ALA A 94 6.59 -1.54 8.78
C ALA A 94 7.45 -0.48 9.52
N SER A 95 8.13 -0.90 10.58
CA SER A 95 9.12 -0.14 11.34
C SER A 95 10.54 -0.36 10.82
N GLY A 96 10.72 -1.17 9.77
CA GLY A 96 12.00 -1.44 9.11
C GLY A 96 12.33 -0.45 8.00
N ALA A 97 13.59 -0.45 7.56
CA ALA A 97 14.26 0.50 6.63
C ALA A 97 13.61 0.72 5.23
N GLY A 98 12.42 0.18 4.97
CA GLY A 98 11.60 0.45 3.77
C GLY A 98 10.16 0.89 4.07
N GLY A 99 9.77 1.05 5.34
CA GLY A 99 8.51 1.67 5.72
C GLY A 99 8.55 3.18 5.48
N ASN A 100 7.42 3.79 5.09
CA ASN A 100 7.37 5.24 4.88
C ASN A 100 7.78 5.94 6.19
N PRO A 101 8.87 6.72 6.22
CA PRO A 101 9.38 7.34 7.45
C PRO A 101 8.36 8.29 8.10
N ALA A 102 7.41 8.83 7.33
CA ALA A 102 6.30 9.59 7.87
C ALA A 102 5.39 8.74 8.76
N PHE A 103 5.12 7.48 8.39
CA PHE A 103 4.32 6.55 9.20
C PHE A 103 5.04 6.13 10.48
N ALA A 104 6.37 5.93 10.43
CA ALA A 104 7.15 5.69 11.63
C ALA A 104 7.04 6.87 12.62
N MET A 105 7.13 8.11 12.11
CA MET A 105 6.96 9.30 12.94
C MET A 105 5.54 9.45 13.48
N ILE A 106 4.51 9.13 12.68
CA ILE A 106 3.11 9.10 13.13
C ILE A 106 2.94 8.13 14.30
N ASN A 107 3.54 6.93 14.22
CA ASN A 107 3.46 5.95 15.30
C ASN A 107 4.15 6.45 16.59
N VAL A 108 5.28 7.15 16.47
CA VAL A 108 5.96 7.78 17.61
C VAL A 108 5.08 8.85 18.25
N VAL A 109 4.49 9.74 17.45
CA VAL A 109 3.58 10.79 17.95
C VAL A 109 2.32 10.19 18.59
N ALA A 110 1.74 9.16 17.97
CA ALA A 110 0.56 8.48 18.49
C ALA A 110 0.84 7.68 19.78
N ALA A 111 2.06 7.22 20.00
CA ALA A 111 2.48 6.60 21.25
C ALA A 111 2.74 7.62 22.38
N GLY A 112 2.99 8.88 22.03
CA GLY A 112 3.21 9.96 22.99
C GLY A 112 1.93 10.45 23.67
N THR A 113 2.09 11.21 24.75
CA THR A 113 0.98 11.85 25.47
C THR A 113 0.73 13.28 25.00
N PRO A 114 -0.46 13.88 25.24
CA PRO A 114 -0.70 15.28 24.94
C PRO A 114 0.36 16.23 25.55
N SER A 115 0.86 15.96 26.75
CA SER A 115 1.92 16.80 27.36
C SER A 115 3.26 16.73 26.63
N GLN A 116 3.55 15.62 25.94
CA GLN A 116 4.78 15.48 25.14
C GLN A 116 4.63 16.08 23.73
N VAL A 117 3.42 16.06 23.18
CA VAL A 117 3.15 16.51 21.80
C VAL A 117 2.76 17.98 21.74
N ALA A 118 2.11 18.54 22.78
CA ALA A 118 1.67 19.93 22.81
C ALA A 118 2.81 20.95 22.59
N PRO A 119 4.00 20.80 23.21
CA PRO A 119 5.12 21.71 22.96
C PRO A 119 5.59 21.71 21.50
N LEU A 120 5.50 20.57 20.81
CA LEU A 120 5.85 20.45 19.38
C LEU A 120 4.88 21.22 18.48
N LEU A 121 3.66 21.47 18.94
CA LEU A 121 2.63 22.24 18.25
C LEU A 121 2.60 23.71 18.69
N GLY A 122 3.47 24.12 19.62
CA GLY A 122 3.46 25.46 20.21
C GLY A 122 2.28 25.71 21.14
N LYS A 123 1.71 24.66 21.74
CA LYS A 123 0.55 24.72 22.64
C LYS A 123 0.87 24.20 24.03
N THR A 124 0.05 24.57 25.01
CA THR A 124 0.05 23.90 26.32
C THR A 124 -0.67 22.56 26.23
N ASP A 125 -0.39 21.68 27.18
CA ASP A 125 -1.08 20.39 27.34
C ASP A 125 -2.59 20.57 27.53
N ILE A 126 -3.00 21.58 28.31
CA ILE A 126 -4.41 21.94 28.54
C ILE A 126 -5.08 22.35 27.22
N ASP A 127 -4.43 23.21 26.42
CA ASP A 127 -4.98 23.66 25.13
C ASP A 127 -5.14 22.51 24.15
N LEU A 128 -4.17 21.59 24.11
CA LEU A 128 -4.23 20.43 23.23
C LEU A 128 -5.33 19.45 23.65
N VAL A 129 -5.47 19.16 24.95
CA VAL A 129 -6.56 18.31 25.46
C VAL A 129 -7.93 18.93 25.17
N SER A 130 -8.07 20.25 25.33
CA SER A 130 -9.31 20.97 25.00
C SER A 130 -9.64 20.85 23.51
N ALA A 131 -8.66 21.07 22.63
CA ALA A 131 -8.82 20.94 21.19
C ALA A 131 -9.19 19.50 20.76
N LEU A 132 -8.57 18.49 21.39
CA LEU A 132 -8.90 17.08 21.15
C LEU A 132 -10.34 16.77 21.57
N LYS A 133 -10.80 17.25 22.73
CA LYS A 133 -12.20 17.09 23.15
C LYS A 133 -13.18 17.74 22.17
N GLN A 134 -12.88 18.94 21.68
CA GLN A 134 -13.70 19.63 20.68
C GLN A 134 -13.75 18.88 19.35
N ALA A 135 -12.67 18.20 18.96
CA ALA A 135 -12.61 17.35 17.78
C ALA A 135 -13.29 15.97 17.94
N GLY A 136 -13.90 15.71 19.10
CA GLY A 136 -14.63 14.47 19.40
C GLY A 136 -13.77 13.37 20.05
N PHE A 137 -12.57 13.70 20.55
CA PHE A 137 -11.79 12.80 21.40
C PHE A 137 -12.21 12.98 22.87
N THR A 138 -13.36 12.42 23.23
CA THR A 138 -14.00 12.61 24.54
C THR A 138 -13.14 12.06 25.69
N ALA A 139 -12.34 11.03 25.43
CA ALA A 139 -11.42 10.40 26.38
C ALA A 139 -10.06 11.11 26.52
N ALA A 140 -9.90 12.33 25.99
CA ALA A 140 -8.62 13.03 26.02
C ALA A 140 -8.19 13.42 27.45
N GLU A 141 -7.01 12.92 27.85
CA GLU A 141 -6.35 13.17 29.12
C GLU A 141 -4.84 13.41 28.88
N ALA A 142 -4.24 14.34 29.63
CA ALA A 142 -2.86 14.79 29.40
C ALA A 142 -1.79 13.69 29.54
N THR A 143 -2.08 12.64 30.32
CA THR A 143 -1.16 11.54 30.65
C THR A 143 -1.40 10.27 29.82
N LYS A 144 -2.52 10.18 29.10
CA LYS A 144 -2.83 9.00 28.29
C LYS A 144 -2.16 9.10 26.91
N PRO A 145 -1.66 7.98 26.36
CA PRO A 145 -1.19 7.93 24.98
C PRO A 145 -2.28 8.37 24.01
N LEU A 146 -1.91 9.19 23.01
CA LEU A 146 -2.86 9.70 22.01
C LEU A 146 -3.55 8.58 21.21
N SER A 147 -2.85 7.47 20.98
CA SER A 147 -3.39 6.25 20.36
C SER A 147 -4.49 5.60 21.19
N GLN A 148 -4.35 5.56 22.52
CA GLN A 148 -5.39 5.08 23.42
C GLN A 148 -6.56 6.05 23.46
N ILE A 149 -6.31 7.36 23.51
CA ILE A 149 -7.36 8.39 23.43
C ILE A 149 -8.18 8.25 22.13
N ALA A 150 -7.52 8.00 21.00
CA ALA A 150 -8.19 7.77 19.73
C ALA A 150 -9.06 6.50 19.77
N THR A 151 -8.50 5.39 20.26
CA THR A 151 -9.21 4.10 20.39
C THR A 151 -10.43 4.21 21.30
N ASP A 152 -10.25 4.80 22.49
CA ASP A 152 -11.32 5.00 23.47
C ASP A 152 -12.42 5.94 22.97
N SER A 153 -12.06 6.86 22.06
CA SER A 153 -13.01 7.76 21.41
C SER A 153 -13.60 7.19 20.11
N GLY A 154 -13.30 5.93 19.77
CA GLY A 154 -13.77 5.26 18.54
C GLY A 154 -13.22 5.86 17.24
N LYS A 155 -12.10 6.59 17.31
CA LYS A 155 -11.46 7.30 16.20
C LYS A 155 -10.19 6.59 15.76
N ASN A 156 -9.83 6.77 14.49
CA ASN A 156 -8.60 6.21 13.93
C ASN A 156 -7.39 7.15 14.11
N THR A 157 -6.19 6.59 13.94
CA THR A 157 -4.93 7.34 14.03
C THR A 157 -4.82 8.47 13.00
N MET A 158 -5.45 8.32 11.82
CA MET A 158 -5.40 9.36 10.77
C MET A 158 -6.22 10.59 11.15
N GLU A 159 -7.39 10.43 11.76
CA GLU A 159 -8.20 11.51 12.31
C GLU A 159 -7.50 12.24 13.44
N LEU A 160 -6.79 11.49 14.29
CA LEU A 160 -5.93 12.06 15.33
C LEU A 160 -4.84 12.94 14.70
N MET A 161 -4.09 12.42 13.73
CA MET A 161 -3.03 13.19 13.06
C MET A 161 -3.58 14.40 12.29
N ALA A 162 -4.75 14.27 11.64
CA ALA A 162 -5.42 15.38 10.98
C ALA A 162 -5.80 16.48 12.00
N THR A 163 -6.32 16.09 13.16
CA THR A 163 -6.65 17.03 14.23
C THR A 163 -5.41 17.72 14.79
N LEU A 164 -4.33 16.97 15.06
CA LEU A 164 -3.07 17.52 15.56
C LEU A 164 -2.44 18.49 14.56
N SER A 165 -2.45 18.16 13.26
CA SER A 165 -1.92 19.04 12.21
C SER A 165 -2.72 20.34 12.07
N ALA A 166 -4.03 20.32 12.31
CA ALA A 166 -4.87 21.52 12.37
C ALA A 166 -4.58 22.41 13.60
N GLN A 167 -3.93 21.87 14.64
CA GLN A 167 -3.53 22.60 15.85
C GLN A 167 -2.13 23.21 15.78
N LYS A 168 -1.41 23.02 14.67
CA LYS A 168 -0.06 23.58 14.47
C LYS A 168 -0.10 25.12 14.58
N ALA A 169 0.71 25.68 15.47
CA ALA A 169 0.95 27.12 15.50
C ALA A 169 1.52 27.60 14.14
N LYS A 170 0.97 28.70 13.61
CA LYS A 170 1.51 29.36 12.41
C LYS A 170 2.87 29.99 12.72
#